data_AF-A0A1I7ZGD3-F1
#
_entry.id   AF-A0A1I7ZGD3-F1
#
_cell.length_a   1.000
_cell.length_b   1.000
_cell.length_c   1.000
_cell.angle_alpha   90.00
_cell.angle_beta   90.00
_cell.angle_gamma   90.00
#
_symmetry.space_group_name_H-M   'P 1'
#
loop_
_entity.id
_entity.type
_entity.pdbx_description
1 polymer ?
#
loop_
_entity_poly.entity_id
_entity_poly.type
_entity_poly.pdbx_seq_one_letter_code
_entity_poly.pdbx_strand_id
1 'polypeptide(L)'
;MYNLLCSHEFDQTTELASKCADLGKDLILCKHIPEDVRQNVVNIMYRLEKHLSRFSPKLDEEELAKLKPENRYEDYDITFPKAVLESMADKMDNSPQSDAGLLVSYLAVLHYICAASKGARRYCRLQILPPLKSSDVQRRPDEGDTLRAKVIRLMMSAGPCAEMAAELLFTLCKQSPGRMMKYCGLGHAAGLFANKGLFGSINNRIRRASDSDDSDTEDYRQVEHQVNPVTGFINPLRDNSAWESMSDEQKEFEAMKLVNAMSKLMDTGVIQPGTIGEDGKPRAVEHVCEFLRNQPDPKEASDSD
;
A
#
# COMPACT_ATOMS: atom_id res chain seq x y z
N MET A 1 29.39 -9.49 13.66
CA MET A 1 29.18 -8.03 13.45
C MET A 1 27.75 -7.61 13.74
N TYR A 2 26.74 -8.15 13.04
CA TYR A 2 25.32 -7.83 13.28
C TYR A 2 24.91 -7.83 14.76
N ASN A 3 25.20 -8.90 15.51
CA ASN A 3 24.87 -8.98 16.94
C ASN A 3 25.49 -7.86 17.79
N LEU A 4 26.68 -7.37 17.44
CA LEU A 4 27.34 -6.27 18.15
C LEU A 4 26.61 -4.94 17.86
N LEU A 5 26.18 -4.73 16.61
CA LEU A 5 25.41 -3.56 16.18
C LEU A 5 23.95 -3.58 16.69
N CYS A 6 23.49 -4.72 17.20
CA CYS A 6 22.20 -4.84 17.87
C CYS A 6 22.22 -4.34 19.31
N SER A 7 23.41 -4.13 19.91
CA SER A 7 23.51 -3.58 21.26
C SER A 7 22.99 -2.14 21.32
N HIS A 8 22.18 -1.83 22.34
CA HIS A 8 21.70 -0.47 22.62
C HIS A 8 22.84 0.52 22.93
N GLU A 9 24.00 0.01 23.32
CA GLU A 9 25.19 0.79 23.66
C GLU A 9 26.06 1.13 22.43
N PHE A 10 25.76 0.57 21.26
CA PHE A 10 26.58 0.79 20.08
C PHE A 10 26.32 2.19 19.49
N ASP A 11 27.32 3.07 19.62
CA ASP A 11 27.29 4.39 19.03
C ASP A 11 27.62 4.36 17.53
N GLN A 12 26.58 4.57 16.71
CA GLN A 12 26.69 4.69 15.26
C GLN A 12 27.43 5.95 14.79
N THR A 13 27.71 6.94 15.64
CA THR A 13 28.42 8.17 15.22
C THR A 13 29.93 7.99 15.09
N THR A 14 30.45 6.82 15.50
CA THR A 14 31.87 6.49 15.43
C THR A 14 32.39 6.39 14.00
N GLU A 15 33.68 6.73 13.81
CA GLU A 15 34.37 6.56 12.52
C GLU A 15 34.36 5.10 12.05
N LEU A 16 34.44 4.16 12.99
CA LEU A 16 34.35 2.72 12.69
C LEU A 16 32.99 2.36 12.09
N ALA A 17 31.88 2.88 12.63
CA ALA A 17 30.54 2.64 12.08
C ALA A 17 30.41 3.21 10.66
N SER A 18 30.99 4.39 10.40
CA SER A 18 31.07 4.97 9.06
C SER A 18 31.81 4.05 8.10
N LYS A 19 33.03 3.59 8.46
CA LYS A 19 33.82 2.67 7.63
C LYS A 19 33.10 1.35 7.37
N CYS A 20 32.39 0.82 8.36
CA CYS A 20 31.55 -0.37 8.19
C CYS A 20 30.42 -0.14 7.18
N ALA A 21 29.77 1.03 7.21
CA ALA A 21 28.73 1.37 6.25
C ALA A 21 29.29 1.51 4.82
N ASP A 22 30.46 2.15 4.68
CA ASP A 22 31.14 2.31 3.38
C ASP A 22 31.53 0.94 2.79
N LEU A 23 32.10 0.04 3.60
CA LEU A 23 32.38 -1.35 3.20
C LEU A 23 31.10 -2.12 2.83
N GLY A 24 30.02 -1.93 3.59
CA GLY A 24 28.73 -2.56 3.31
C GLY A 24 28.13 -2.10 1.98
N LYS A 25 28.25 -0.80 1.66
CA LYS A 25 27.90 -0.27 0.33
C LYS A 25 28.73 -0.96 -0.75
N ASP A 26 30.05 -1.00 -0.61
CA ASP A 26 30.93 -1.57 -1.63
C ASP A 26 30.65 -3.07 -1.86
N LEU A 27 30.35 -3.82 -0.80
CA LEU A 27 29.96 -5.23 -0.89
C LEU A 27 28.63 -5.43 -1.62
N ILE A 28 27.61 -4.61 -1.33
CA ILE A 28 26.32 -4.67 -2.04
C ILE A 28 26.50 -4.34 -3.53
N LEU A 29 27.40 -3.42 -3.86
CA LEU A 29 27.70 -3.02 -5.24
C LEU A 29 28.62 -4.00 -5.98
N CYS A 30 29.21 -4.97 -5.29
CA CYS A 30 30.14 -5.92 -5.87
C CYS A 30 29.42 -6.87 -6.84
N LYS A 31 30.00 -7.06 -8.03
CA LYS A 31 29.51 -8.02 -9.02
C LYS A 31 29.77 -9.44 -8.50
N HIS A 32 28.73 -10.27 -8.42
CA HIS A 32 28.78 -11.68 -8.01
C HIS A 32 28.96 -11.94 -6.50
N ILE A 33 28.36 -11.12 -5.63
CA ILE A 33 28.24 -11.46 -4.22
C ILE A 33 27.23 -12.63 -4.02
N PRO A 34 27.60 -13.69 -3.27
CA PRO A 34 26.66 -14.75 -2.89
C PRO A 34 25.44 -14.19 -2.14
N GLU A 35 24.27 -14.77 -2.35
CA GLU A 35 23.00 -14.23 -1.81
C GLU A 35 22.95 -14.25 -0.28
N ASP A 36 23.52 -15.26 0.37
CA ASP A 36 23.66 -15.35 1.81
C ASP A 36 24.57 -14.25 2.37
N VAL A 37 25.68 -13.95 1.68
CA VAL A 37 26.57 -12.85 2.04
C VAL A 37 25.86 -11.52 1.86
N ARG A 38 25.14 -11.35 0.74
CA ARG A 38 24.34 -10.14 0.46
C ARG A 38 23.31 -9.89 1.56
N GLN A 39 22.55 -10.91 1.93
CA GLN A 39 21.57 -10.85 3.02
C GLN A 39 22.22 -10.39 4.33
N ASN A 40 23.38 -10.95 4.68
CA ASN A 40 24.11 -10.58 5.89
C ASN A 40 24.58 -9.12 5.86
N VAL A 41 25.07 -8.65 4.71
CA VAL A 41 25.48 -7.25 4.54
C VAL A 41 24.26 -6.33 4.67
N VAL A 42 23.13 -6.65 4.05
CA VAL A 42 21.90 -5.84 4.16
C VAL A 42 21.37 -5.80 5.59
N ASN A 43 21.45 -6.92 6.33
CA ASN A 43 21.12 -6.95 7.76
C ASN A 43 22.02 -6.02 8.58
N ILE A 44 23.32 -5.96 8.26
CA ILE A 44 24.26 -5.01 8.90
C ILE A 44 23.90 -3.57 8.53
N MET A 45 23.62 -3.29 7.26
CA MET A 45 23.26 -1.95 6.77
C MET A 45 21.98 -1.43 7.40
N TYR A 46 20.99 -2.29 7.64
CA TYR A 46 19.79 -1.96 8.39
C TYR A 46 20.11 -1.40 9.78
N ARG A 47 21.14 -1.91 10.47
CA ARG A 47 21.58 -1.43 11.78
C ARG A 47 22.46 -0.17 11.73
N LEU A 48 22.82 0.29 10.53
CA LEU A 48 23.64 1.49 10.29
C LEU A 48 22.80 2.60 9.62
N GLU A 49 21.52 2.70 9.97
CA GLU A 49 20.53 3.60 9.36
C GLU A 49 21.01 5.07 9.27
N LYS A 50 21.78 5.56 10.25
CA LYS A 50 22.29 6.94 10.28
C LYS A 50 23.25 7.25 9.13
N HIS A 51 23.86 6.23 8.54
CA HIS A 51 24.80 6.36 7.41
C HIS A 51 24.14 6.12 6.05
N LEU A 52 22.86 5.75 5.99
CA LEU A 52 22.23 5.44 4.70
C LEU A 52 21.96 6.69 3.85
N SER A 53 21.81 7.86 4.49
CA SER A 53 21.52 9.14 3.82
C SER A 53 22.62 9.60 2.85
N ARG A 54 23.88 9.26 3.13
CA ARG A 54 25.04 9.59 2.26
C ARG A 54 25.16 8.70 1.02
N PHE A 55 24.34 7.66 0.88
CA PHE A 55 24.42 6.72 -0.24
C PHE A 55 23.47 7.06 -1.40
N SER A 56 22.81 8.22 -1.35
CA SER A 56 22.15 8.82 -2.50
C SER A 56 22.25 10.36 -2.46
N PRO A 57 23.48 10.90 -2.58
CA PRO A 57 23.71 12.34 -2.56
C PRO A 57 23.19 13.01 -3.83
N LYS A 58 22.90 14.30 -3.71
CA LYS A 58 22.76 15.20 -4.85
C LYS A 58 24.14 15.58 -5.35
N LEU A 59 24.36 15.46 -6.65
CA LEU A 59 25.64 15.71 -7.31
C LEU A 59 25.52 16.93 -8.25
N ASP A 60 26.65 17.57 -8.53
CA ASP A 60 26.74 18.56 -9.60
C ASP A 60 26.83 17.88 -10.99
N GLU A 61 26.75 18.67 -12.06
CA GLU A 61 26.76 18.14 -13.43
C GLU A 61 28.06 17.40 -13.78
N GLU A 62 29.20 17.84 -13.23
CA GLU A 62 30.51 17.23 -13.48
C GLU A 62 30.66 15.87 -12.81
N GLU A 63 30.20 15.76 -11.55
CA GLU A 63 30.16 14.49 -10.81
C GLU A 63 29.14 13.53 -11.41
N LEU A 64 27.98 14.02 -11.84
CA LEU A 64 26.95 13.21 -12.48
C LEU A 64 27.39 12.66 -13.86
N ALA A 65 28.27 13.37 -14.57
CA ALA A 65 28.85 12.92 -15.82
C ALA A 65 29.83 11.74 -15.64
N LYS A 66 30.39 11.55 -14.43
CA LYS A 66 31.27 10.41 -14.11
C LYS A 66 30.46 9.12 -13.87
N LEU A 67 29.18 9.24 -13.54
CA LEU A 67 28.30 8.10 -13.31
C LEU A 67 27.72 7.55 -14.61
N LYS A 68 27.41 6.26 -14.61
CA LYS A 68 26.69 5.63 -15.71
C LYS A 68 25.27 6.18 -15.82
N PRO A 69 24.69 6.31 -17.03
CA PRO A 69 23.33 6.80 -17.21
C PRO A 69 22.29 6.04 -16.39
N GLU A 70 22.44 4.72 -16.25
CA GLU A 70 21.50 3.90 -15.48
C GLU A 70 21.60 4.06 -13.94
N ASN A 71 22.61 4.80 -13.46
CA ASN A 71 22.91 5.00 -12.04
C ASN A 71 22.66 6.44 -11.57
N ARG A 72 22.11 7.28 -12.45
CA ARG A 72 21.70 8.65 -12.13
C ARG A 72 20.20 8.81 -12.32
N TYR A 73 19.59 9.59 -11.44
CA TYR A 73 18.19 10.00 -11.56
C TYR A 73 18.07 11.46 -11.18
N GLU A 74 17.61 12.30 -12.11
CA GLU A 74 17.71 13.76 -11.98
C GLU A 74 19.16 14.16 -11.66
N ASP A 75 19.37 14.89 -10.57
CA ASP A 75 20.64 15.36 -10.02
C ASP A 75 21.18 14.47 -8.89
N TYR A 76 20.73 13.21 -8.78
CA TYR A 76 21.10 12.29 -7.70
C TYR A 76 21.84 11.04 -8.19
N ASP A 77 22.80 10.59 -7.38
CA ASP A 77 23.36 9.23 -7.47
C ASP A 77 22.35 8.24 -6.86
N ILE A 78 21.94 7.27 -7.65
CA ILE A 78 21.02 6.19 -7.24
C ILE A 78 21.67 4.82 -7.28
N THR A 79 22.99 4.73 -7.46
CA THR A 79 23.72 3.45 -7.59
C THR A 79 23.39 2.49 -6.45
N PHE A 80 23.48 2.97 -5.20
CA PHE A 80 23.18 2.15 -4.02
C PHE A 80 21.70 1.82 -3.84
N PRO A 81 20.74 2.78 -3.81
CA PRO A 81 19.33 2.43 -3.67
C PRO A 81 18.81 1.54 -4.81
N LYS A 82 19.32 1.71 -6.04
CA LYS A 82 19.04 0.82 -7.17
C LYS A 82 19.51 -0.61 -6.89
N ALA A 83 20.76 -0.81 -6.47
CA ALA A 83 21.28 -2.14 -6.19
C ALA A 83 20.51 -2.85 -5.06
N VAL A 84 20.12 -2.12 -4.01
CA VAL A 84 19.28 -2.67 -2.92
C VAL A 84 17.89 -3.03 -3.44
N LEU A 85 17.28 -2.18 -4.27
CA LEU A 85 15.96 -2.41 -4.86
C LEU A 85 15.95 -3.63 -5.80
N GLU A 86 16.93 -3.74 -6.69
CA GLU A 86 17.10 -4.88 -7.59
C GLU A 86 17.32 -6.16 -6.80
N SER A 87 18.18 -6.12 -5.76
CA SER A 87 18.40 -7.27 -4.87
C SER A 87 17.13 -7.69 -4.13
N MET A 88 16.31 -6.72 -3.68
CA MET A 88 15.03 -7.01 -3.04
C MET A 88 14.05 -7.66 -4.02
N ALA A 89 13.95 -7.13 -5.25
CA ALA A 89 13.07 -7.67 -6.28
C ALA A 89 13.50 -9.09 -6.69
N ASP A 90 14.79 -9.31 -6.94
CA ASP A 90 15.35 -10.64 -7.22
C ASP A 90 15.04 -11.62 -6.09
N LYS A 91 15.14 -11.16 -4.84
CA LYS A 91 14.83 -11.99 -3.68
C LYS A 91 13.36 -12.38 -3.62
N MET A 92 12.45 -11.44 -3.92
CA MET A 92 11.00 -11.68 -3.97
C MET A 92 10.62 -12.69 -5.06
N ASP A 93 11.40 -12.75 -6.14
CA ASP A 93 11.10 -13.61 -7.30
C ASP A 93 11.68 -15.01 -7.16
N ASN A 94 12.83 -15.15 -6.47
CA ASN A 94 13.60 -16.40 -6.43
C ASN A 94 13.61 -17.10 -5.07
N SER A 95 13.16 -16.45 -3.99
CA SER A 95 13.20 -17.04 -2.64
C SER A 95 11.89 -17.75 -2.28
N PRO A 96 11.95 -18.83 -1.48
CA PRO A 96 10.74 -19.48 -0.97
C PRO A 96 9.96 -18.53 -0.04
N GLN A 97 8.64 -18.74 0.08
CA GLN A 97 7.79 -17.90 0.93
C GLN A 97 8.20 -17.92 2.42
N SER A 98 8.89 -18.97 2.89
CA SER A 98 9.47 -19.04 4.24
C SER A 98 10.46 -17.92 4.53
N ASP A 99 11.08 -17.36 3.49
CA ASP A 99 12.15 -16.38 3.59
C ASP A 99 11.62 -14.94 3.52
N ALA A 100 10.29 -14.77 3.49
CA ALA A 100 9.66 -13.44 3.46
C ALA A 100 10.09 -12.55 4.64
N GLY A 101 10.42 -13.15 5.80
CA GLY A 101 10.97 -12.43 6.95
C GLY A 101 12.35 -11.79 6.69
N LEU A 102 13.13 -12.32 5.74
CA LEU A 102 14.44 -11.78 5.37
C LEU A 102 14.34 -10.50 4.54
N LEU A 103 13.17 -10.22 3.94
CA LEU A 103 12.92 -8.99 3.18
C LEU A 103 12.79 -7.75 4.07
N VAL A 104 12.55 -7.93 5.38
CA VAL A 104 12.39 -6.83 6.35
C VAL A 104 13.59 -5.87 6.31
N SER A 105 14.83 -6.40 6.24
CA SER A 105 16.03 -5.57 6.21
C SER A 105 16.19 -4.81 4.90
N TYR A 106 15.83 -5.39 3.76
CA TYR A 106 15.80 -4.69 2.47
C TYR A 106 14.77 -3.55 2.48
N LEU A 107 13.54 -3.84 2.92
CA LEU A 107 12.46 -2.86 3.02
C LEU A 107 12.86 -1.71 3.95
N ALA A 108 13.51 -2.01 5.08
CA ALA A 108 13.97 -1.01 6.03
C ALA A 108 15.09 -0.13 5.44
N VAL A 109 16.12 -0.72 4.84
CA VAL A 109 17.20 0.04 4.19
C VAL A 109 16.63 0.98 3.11
N LEU A 110 15.74 0.49 2.25
CA LEU A 110 15.07 1.33 1.25
C LEU A 110 14.22 2.42 1.90
N HIS A 111 13.47 2.11 2.96
CA HIS A 111 12.66 3.07 3.69
C HIS A 111 13.52 4.23 4.22
N TYR A 112 14.63 3.92 4.89
CA TYR A 112 15.53 4.94 5.45
C TYR A 112 16.17 5.81 4.37
N ILE A 113 16.66 5.21 3.28
CA ILE A 113 17.25 5.97 2.17
C ILE A 113 16.18 6.87 1.51
N CYS A 114 14.97 6.36 1.29
CA CYS A 114 13.86 7.13 0.70
C CYS A 114 13.32 8.23 1.65
N ALA A 115 13.43 8.03 2.95
CA ALA A 115 13.10 9.06 3.93
C ALA A 115 14.13 10.21 3.86
N ALA A 116 15.42 9.87 3.71
CA ALA A 116 16.51 10.85 3.70
C ALA A 116 16.76 11.54 2.34
N SER A 117 16.66 10.83 1.22
CA SER A 117 16.98 11.34 -0.12
C SER A 117 15.74 11.46 -1.01
N LYS A 118 15.50 12.67 -1.53
CA LYS A 118 14.40 12.95 -2.47
C LYS A 118 14.59 12.19 -3.79
N GLY A 119 15.82 12.12 -4.30
CA GLY A 119 16.16 11.41 -5.54
C GLY A 119 15.89 9.91 -5.41
N ALA A 120 16.42 9.28 -4.35
CA ALA A 120 16.16 7.87 -4.06
C ALA A 120 14.67 7.56 -3.92
N ARG A 121 13.92 8.41 -3.20
CA ARG A 121 12.47 8.24 -3.05
C ARG A 121 11.72 8.34 -4.37
N ARG A 122 12.03 9.34 -5.20
CA ARG A 122 11.40 9.51 -6.52
C ARG A 122 11.71 8.34 -7.44
N TYR A 123 12.98 7.91 -7.48
CA TYR A 123 13.41 6.74 -8.22
C TYR A 123 12.66 5.47 -7.75
N CYS A 124 12.74 5.13 -6.46
CA CYS A 124 12.08 3.94 -5.91
C CYS A 124 10.55 4.00 -6.07
N ARG A 125 9.95 5.19 -5.96
CA ARG A 125 8.53 5.38 -6.25
C ARG A 125 8.22 5.01 -7.70
N LEU A 126 9.00 5.46 -8.68
CA LEU A 126 8.74 5.14 -10.08
C LEU A 126 8.87 3.64 -10.38
N GLN A 127 9.77 2.95 -9.68
CA GLN A 127 9.96 1.51 -9.84
C GLN A 127 8.86 0.67 -9.14
N ILE A 128 8.46 1.05 -7.92
CA ILE A 128 7.49 0.29 -7.11
C ILE A 128 6.04 0.73 -7.37
N LEU A 129 5.81 2.05 -7.49
CA LEU A 129 4.50 2.70 -7.67
C LEU A 129 4.52 3.59 -8.93
N PRO A 130 4.69 3.00 -10.13
CA PRO A 130 4.67 3.75 -11.38
C PRO A 130 3.31 4.45 -11.56
N PRO A 131 3.25 5.57 -12.31
CA PRO A 131 1.98 6.22 -12.67
C PRO A 131 0.94 5.21 -13.14
N LEU A 132 -0.23 5.22 -12.49
CA LEU A 132 -1.29 4.25 -12.76
C LEU A 132 -1.81 4.42 -14.17
N LYS A 133 -2.10 3.32 -14.85
CA LYS A 133 -2.87 3.28 -16.10
C LYS A 133 -4.27 2.74 -15.86
N SER A 134 -5.15 2.95 -16.81
CA SER A 134 -6.50 2.38 -16.84
C SER A 134 -6.53 0.85 -16.69
N SER A 135 -5.52 0.15 -17.23
CA SER A 135 -5.36 -1.31 -17.11
C SER A 135 -5.03 -1.77 -15.69
N ASP A 136 -4.37 -0.93 -14.89
CA ASP A 136 -3.82 -1.29 -13.59
C ASP A 136 -4.86 -1.32 -12.48
N VAL A 137 -6.06 -0.79 -12.75
CA VAL A 137 -7.21 -0.75 -11.84
C VAL A 137 -8.35 -1.67 -12.27
N GLN A 138 -8.14 -2.52 -13.28
CA GLN A 138 -9.12 -3.55 -13.67
C GLN A 138 -9.05 -4.79 -12.76
N ARG A 139 -7.96 -4.94 -12.02
CA ARG A 139 -7.68 -6.06 -11.13
C ARG A 139 -7.26 -5.54 -9.77
N ARG A 140 -7.32 -6.41 -8.76
CA ARG A 140 -6.93 -6.03 -7.41
C ARG A 140 -5.47 -5.57 -7.35
N PRO A 141 -5.14 -4.56 -6.51
CA PRO A 141 -3.77 -4.06 -6.40
C PRO A 141 -2.74 -5.12 -5.97
N ASP A 142 -3.18 -6.14 -5.24
CA ASP A 142 -2.38 -7.26 -4.75
C ASP A 142 -2.26 -8.43 -5.74
N GLU A 143 -2.87 -8.34 -6.93
CA GLU A 143 -2.81 -9.38 -7.96
C GLU A 143 -1.77 -9.09 -9.04
N GLY A 144 -1.13 -10.15 -9.56
CA GLY A 144 -0.16 -10.09 -10.65
C GLY A 144 1.31 -10.06 -10.20
N ASP A 145 2.20 -9.89 -11.17
CA ASP A 145 3.65 -10.09 -10.99
C ASP A 145 4.46 -8.79 -10.93
N THR A 146 3.78 -7.64 -10.97
CA THR A 146 4.42 -6.33 -10.83
C THR A 146 5.04 -6.18 -9.44
N LEU A 147 6.13 -5.40 -9.33
CA LEU A 147 6.76 -5.11 -8.04
C LEU A 147 5.76 -4.44 -7.07
N ARG A 148 4.89 -3.58 -7.59
CA ARG A 148 3.74 -3.01 -6.85
C ARG A 148 2.92 -4.11 -6.17
N ALA A 149 2.41 -5.06 -6.94
CA ALA A 149 1.52 -6.11 -6.44
C ALA A 149 2.24 -7.02 -5.44
N LYS A 150 3.52 -7.34 -5.69
CA LYS A 150 4.35 -8.12 -4.78
C LYS A 150 4.53 -7.43 -3.43
N VAL A 151 4.83 -6.13 -3.40
CA VAL A 151 4.98 -5.36 -2.14
C VAL A 151 3.63 -5.20 -1.42
N ILE A 152 2.53 -4.98 -2.15
CA ILE A 152 1.19 -4.93 -1.54
C ILE A 152 0.81 -6.28 -0.93
N ARG A 153 1.14 -7.42 -1.57
CA ARG A 153 0.96 -8.74 -0.96
C ARG A 153 1.79 -8.94 0.30
N LEU A 154 3.04 -8.45 0.33
CA LEU A 154 3.84 -8.49 1.56
C LEU A 154 3.18 -7.68 2.69
N MET A 155 2.51 -6.58 2.37
CA MET A 155 1.75 -5.78 3.33
C MET A 155 0.57 -6.55 3.97
N MET A 156 0.10 -7.61 3.31
CA MET A 156 -0.94 -8.52 3.80
C MET A 156 -0.39 -9.77 4.50
N SER A 157 0.93 -9.93 4.56
CA SER A 157 1.55 -11.04 5.28
C SER A 157 1.45 -10.85 6.80
N ALA A 158 1.68 -11.92 7.56
CA ALA A 158 1.79 -11.80 9.00
C ALA A 158 3.22 -11.40 9.41
N GLY A 159 3.34 -10.53 10.40
CA GLY A 159 4.62 -10.22 11.06
C GLY A 159 5.30 -8.94 10.56
N PRO A 160 6.58 -8.73 10.95
CA PRO A 160 7.29 -7.46 10.76
C PRO A 160 7.46 -7.03 9.30
N CYS A 161 7.38 -7.98 8.36
CA CYS A 161 7.49 -7.69 6.93
C CYS A 161 6.32 -6.86 6.42
N ALA A 162 5.10 -7.14 6.91
CA ALA A 162 3.92 -6.37 6.54
C ALA A 162 3.99 -4.92 7.01
N GLU A 163 4.39 -4.71 8.27
CA GLU A 163 4.56 -3.37 8.84
C GLU A 163 5.63 -2.57 8.07
N MET A 164 6.79 -3.18 7.81
CA MET A 164 7.87 -2.49 7.08
C MET A 164 7.55 -2.24 5.61
N ALA A 165 6.81 -3.14 4.95
CA ALA A 165 6.32 -2.90 3.59
C ALA A 165 5.35 -1.71 3.56
N ALA A 166 4.45 -1.63 4.54
CA ALA A 166 3.53 -0.50 4.68
C ALA A 166 4.27 0.82 4.92
N GLU A 167 5.27 0.83 5.81
CA GLU A 167 6.10 2.02 6.08
C GLU A 167 6.91 2.46 4.85
N LEU A 168 7.45 1.53 4.06
CA LEU A 168 8.12 1.86 2.80
C LEU A 168 7.13 2.51 1.82
N LEU A 169 5.99 1.88 1.56
CA LEU A 169 4.98 2.43 0.63
C LEU A 169 4.47 3.80 1.07
N PHE A 170 4.28 4.01 2.37
CA PHE A 170 3.85 5.29 2.91
C PHE A 170 4.93 6.37 2.76
N THR A 171 6.21 6.03 2.96
CA THR A 171 7.34 6.92 2.66
C THR A 171 7.39 7.29 1.18
N LEU A 172 7.23 6.34 0.25
CA LEU A 172 7.16 6.61 -1.19
C LEU A 172 5.97 7.52 -1.56
N CYS A 173 4.87 7.39 -0.82
CA CYS A 173 3.68 8.24 -0.92
C CYS A 173 3.80 9.58 -0.16
N LYS A 174 5.00 9.99 0.25
CA LYS A 174 5.26 11.23 1.01
C LYS A 174 4.41 11.34 2.28
N GLN A 175 4.16 10.21 2.95
CA GLN A 175 3.30 10.13 4.12
C GLN A 175 1.88 10.69 3.88
N SER A 176 1.38 10.58 2.65
CA SER A 176 0.04 11.01 2.27
C SER A 176 -0.91 9.81 2.18
N PRO A 177 -1.89 9.69 3.10
CA PRO A 177 -2.89 8.63 3.03
C PRO A 177 -3.65 8.59 1.71
N GLY A 178 -3.95 9.74 1.11
CA GLY A 178 -4.65 9.80 -0.19
C GLY A 178 -3.83 9.20 -1.33
N ARG A 179 -2.53 9.54 -1.39
CA ARG A 179 -1.63 8.96 -2.40
C ARG A 179 -1.49 7.45 -2.19
N MET A 180 -1.33 6.98 -0.95
CA MET A 180 -1.23 5.55 -0.67
C MET A 180 -2.52 4.81 -1.03
N MET A 181 -3.69 5.34 -0.64
CA MET A 181 -5.00 4.77 -0.96
C MET A 181 -5.23 4.62 -2.47
N LYS A 182 -4.77 5.57 -3.28
CA LYS A 182 -4.83 5.48 -4.74
C LYS A 182 -4.11 4.23 -5.28
N TYR A 183 -2.98 3.83 -4.68
CA TYR A 183 -2.17 2.71 -5.18
C TYR A 183 -2.55 1.34 -4.61
N CYS A 184 -3.04 1.26 -3.37
CA CYS A 184 -3.35 -0.02 -2.72
C CYS A 184 -4.78 -0.17 -2.18
N GLY A 185 -5.59 0.89 -2.19
CA GLY A 185 -6.90 0.91 -1.56
C GLY A 185 -6.85 1.05 -0.04
N LEU A 186 -7.94 1.54 0.56
CA LEU A 186 -8.05 1.69 2.01
C LEU A 186 -7.96 0.36 2.73
N GLY A 187 -8.50 -0.73 2.18
CA GLY A 187 -8.51 -2.05 2.82
C GLY A 187 -7.10 -2.52 3.18
N HIS A 188 -6.16 -2.40 2.25
CA HIS A 188 -4.75 -2.74 2.45
C HIS A 188 -4.05 -1.76 3.40
N ALA A 189 -4.34 -0.45 3.30
CA ALA A 189 -3.67 0.58 4.10
C ALA A 189 -4.27 0.80 5.50
N ALA A 190 -5.44 0.23 5.80
CA ALA A 190 -6.22 0.51 7.00
C ALA A 190 -5.43 0.23 8.29
N GLY A 191 -4.69 -0.87 8.35
CA GLY A 191 -3.87 -1.22 9.53
C GLY A 191 -2.80 -0.16 9.83
N LEU A 192 -2.08 0.29 8.79
CA LEU A 192 -1.10 1.36 8.94
C LEU A 192 -1.75 2.68 9.37
N PHE A 193 -2.89 3.04 8.77
CA PHE A 193 -3.61 4.26 9.12
C PHE A 193 -4.18 4.22 10.54
N ALA A 194 -4.61 3.05 11.02
CA ALA A 194 -5.00 2.83 12.41
C ALA A 194 -3.84 3.15 13.35
N ASN A 195 -2.70 2.49 13.11
CA ASN A 195 -1.50 2.61 13.94
C ASN A 195 -0.95 4.05 13.97
N LYS A 196 -1.08 4.78 12.86
CA LYS A 196 -0.66 6.20 12.78
C LYS A 196 -1.75 7.20 13.18
N GLY A 197 -2.95 6.76 13.55
CA GLY A 197 -4.07 7.66 13.93
C GLY A 197 -4.61 8.52 12.78
N LEU A 198 -4.48 8.07 11.53
CA LEU A 198 -4.73 8.88 10.33
C LEU A 198 -6.17 8.82 9.80
N PHE A 199 -7.07 8.03 10.40
CA PHE A 199 -8.46 7.90 9.92
C PHE A 199 -9.23 9.24 9.89
N GLY A 200 -9.04 10.11 10.88
CA GLY A 200 -9.65 11.45 10.87
C GLY A 200 -9.16 12.35 9.73
N SER A 201 -7.97 12.06 9.17
CA SER A 201 -7.37 12.79 8.05
C SER A 201 -7.73 12.21 6.68
N ILE A 202 -8.53 11.15 6.63
CA ILE A 202 -9.02 10.55 5.38
C ILE A 202 -10.19 11.38 4.83
N ASN A 203 -11.14 11.77 5.69
CA ASN A 203 -12.34 12.53 5.30
C ASN A 203 -12.04 13.98 4.92
N ASN A 204 -10.95 14.58 5.43
CA ASN A 204 -10.54 15.96 5.13
C ASN A 204 -9.92 16.15 3.73
N ARG A 205 -10.13 15.21 2.80
CA ARG A 205 -9.51 15.21 1.47
C ARG A 205 -10.49 15.01 0.32
N ILE A 206 -11.58 15.76 0.35
CA ILE A 206 -12.07 16.37 -0.89
C ILE A 206 -10.93 17.25 -1.43
N ARG A 207 -10.08 16.63 -2.26
CA ARG A 207 -9.12 17.18 -3.22
C ARG A 207 -8.52 18.54 -2.83
N ARG A 208 -7.41 18.56 -2.09
CA ARG A 208 -6.53 19.74 -2.15
C ARG A 208 -5.93 19.80 -3.55
N ALA A 209 -6.40 20.74 -4.37
CA ALA A 209 -5.91 21.01 -5.73
C ALA A 209 -4.40 21.31 -5.83
N SER A 210 -3.73 21.58 -4.70
CA SER A 210 -2.29 21.83 -4.63
C SER A 210 -1.43 20.56 -4.55
N ASP A 211 -2.02 19.37 -4.39
CA ASP A 211 -1.29 18.10 -4.46
C ASP A 211 -1.20 17.70 -5.94
N SER A 212 -0.47 18.50 -6.74
CA SER A 212 -0.19 18.22 -8.16
C SER A 212 0.48 16.85 -8.27
N ASP A 213 -0.32 15.83 -8.51
CA ASP A 213 0.15 14.46 -8.66
C ASP A 213 0.47 14.29 -10.15
N ASP A 214 1.72 14.58 -10.51
CA ASP A 214 2.35 14.29 -11.81
C ASP A 214 2.49 12.77 -12.05
N SER A 215 1.51 11.99 -11.58
CA SER A 215 1.44 10.53 -11.68
C SER A 215 0.13 10.02 -12.22
N ASP A 216 -0.77 10.91 -12.64
CA ASP A 216 -1.96 10.54 -13.38
C ASP A 216 -1.61 10.47 -14.85
N THR A 217 -1.71 9.28 -15.42
CA THR A 217 -1.78 9.12 -16.87
C THR A 217 -3.14 9.61 -17.36
N GLU A 218 -3.19 10.09 -18.60
CA GLU A 218 -4.43 10.64 -19.16
C GLU A 218 -5.54 9.57 -19.24
N ASP A 219 -5.18 8.30 -19.43
CA ASP A 219 -6.13 7.18 -19.44
C ASP A 219 -6.62 6.81 -18.03
N TYR A 220 -5.79 6.93 -17.00
CA TYR A 220 -6.25 6.70 -15.61
C TYR A 220 -7.27 7.75 -15.16
N ARG A 221 -7.09 9.04 -15.52
CA ARG A 221 -8.03 10.11 -15.17
C ARG A 221 -9.46 9.84 -15.65
N GLN A 222 -9.59 9.18 -16.80
CA GLN A 222 -10.89 8.84 -17.37
C GLN A 222 -11.64 7.80 -16.53
N VAL A 223 -10.94 6.91 -15.83
CA VAL A 223 -11.53 5.82 -15.04
C VAL A 223 -11.45 6.04 -13.53
N GLU A 224 -10.75 7.07 -13.06
CA GLU A 224 -10.53 7.36 -11.63
C GLU A 224 -11.84 7.36 -10.83
N HIS A 225 -12.90 7.96 -11.38
CA HIS A 225 -14.22 8.05 -10.74
C HIS A 225 -14.93 6.70 -10.54
N GLN A 226 -14.50 5.65 -11.25
CA GLN A 226 -15.06 4.30 -11.17
C GLN A 226 -14.28 3.41 -10.18
N VAL A 227 -13.08 3.82 -9.78
CA VAL A 227 -12.23 3.06 -8.86
C VAL A 227 -12.83 3.12 -7.47
N ASN A 228 -13.05 1.96 -6.86
CA ASN A 228 -13.52 1.90 -5.48
C ASN A 228 -12.36 2.27 -4.53
N PRO A 229 -12.48 3.31 -3.70
CA PRO A 229 -11.39 3.76 -2.81
C PRO A 229 -11.03 2.76 -1.71
N VAL A 230 -11.95 1.84 -1.38
CA VAL A 230 -11.71 0.79 -0.39
C VAL A 230 -10.85 -0.30 -0.98
N THR A 231 -11.20 -0.78 -2.16
CA THR A 231 -10.52 -1.93 -2.78
C THR A 231 -9.34 -1.55 -3.66
N GLY A 232 -9.30 -0.31 -4.16
CA GLY A 232 -8.24 0.21 -5.05
C GLY A 232 -8.36 -0.28 -6.50
N PHE A 233 -9.49 -0.87 -6.89
CA PHE A 233 -9.76 -1.30 -8.26
C PHE A 233 -11.23 -1.09 -8.63
N ILE A 234 -11.53 -1.17 -9.93
CA ILE A 234 -12.88 -1.10 -10.47
C ILE A 234 -13.51 -2.46 -10.22
N ASN A 235 -14.51 -2.50 -9.33
CA ASN A 235 -15.21 -3.73 -9.05
C ASN A 235 -15.88 -4.23 -10.34
N PRO A 236 -15.74 -5.52 -10.68
CA PRO A 236 -16.49 -6.07 -11.79
C PRO A 236 -17.97 -5.83 -11.54
N LEU A 237 -18.70 -5.51 -12.62
CA LEU A 237 -20.15 -5.40 -12.57
C LEU A 237 -20.70 -6.66 -11.91
N ARG A 238 -21.52 -6.48 -10.88
CA ARG A 238 -22.17 -7.60 -10.21
C ARG A 238 -22.94 -8.40 -11.25
N ASP A 239 -22.63 -9.68 -11.33
CA ASP A 239 -23.37 -10.60 -12.17
C ASP A 239 -24.77 -10.79 -11.56
N ASN A 240 -25.74 -10.09 -12.13
CA ASN A 240 -27.14 -10.19 -11.73
C ASN A 240 -27.86 -11.35 -12.43
N SER A 241 -27.16 -12.14 -13.27
CA SER A 241 -27.78 -13.26 -14.00
C SER A 241 -28.44 -14.28 -13.08
N ALA A 242 -27.88 -14.50 -11.88
CA ALA A 242 -28.48 -15.35 -10.86
C ALA A 242 -29.87 -14.85 -10.43
N TRP A 243 -30.06 -13.53 -10.29
CA TRP A 243 -31.34 -12.92 -9.92
C TRP A 243 -32.32 -12.86 -11.08
N GLU A 244 -31.82 -12.68 -12.31
CA GLU A 244 -32.63 -12.66 -13.53
C GLU A 244 -33.16 -14.05 -13.90
N SER A 245 -32.43 -15.11 -13.53
CA SER A 245 -32.84 -16.50 -13.75
C SER A 245 -33.83 -17.04 -12.71
N MET A 246 -34.02 -16.35 -11.59
CA MET A 246 -34.98 -16.75 -10.54
C MET A 246 -36.40 -16.30 -10.89
N SER A 247 -37.38 -17.17 -10.65
CA SER A 247 -38.80 -16.77 -10.72
C SER A 247 -39.15 -15.80 -9.60
N ASP A 248 -40.25 -15.07 -9.73
CA ASP A 248 -40.66 -14.10 -8.71
C ASP A 248 -40.97 -14.78 -7.37
N GLU A 249 -41.52 -16.00 -7.39
CA GLU A 249 -41.75 -16.79 -6.17
C GLU A 249 -40.43 -17.18 -5.49
N GLN A 250 -39.39 -17.48 -6.27
CA GLN A 250 -38.05 -17.79 -5.72
C GLN A 250 -37.40 -16.56 -5.10
N LYS A 251 -37.55 -15.39 -5.72
CA LYS A 251 -37.08 -14.12 -5.16
C LYS A 251 -37.77 -13.80 -3.84
N GLU A 252 -39.09 -13.97 -3.76
CA GLU A 252 -39.85 -13.78 -2.53
C GLU A 252 -39.41 -14.76 -1.42
N PHE A 253 -39.18 -16.03 -1.79
CA PHE A 253 -38.72 -17.03 -0.83
C PHE A 253 -37.34 -16.71 -0.24
N GLU A 254 -36.36 -16.34 -1.08
CA GLU A 254 -35.04 -15.94 -0.60
C GLU A 254 -35.07 -14.60 0.18
N ALA A 255 -35.94 -13.66 -0.20
CA ALA A 255 -36.17 -12.44 0.57
C ALA A 255 -36.72 -12.75 1.97
N MET A 256 -37.68 -13.67 2.08
CA MET A 256 -38.24 -14.07 3.38
C MET A 256 -37.20 -14.80 4.25
N LYS A 257 -36.33 -15.60 3.63
CA LYS A 257 -35.21 -16.24 4.31
C LYS A 257 -34.19 -15.23 4.84
N LEU A 258 -33.92 -14.15 4.09
CA LEU A 258 -33.07 -13.04 4.56
C LEU A 258 -33.70 -12.31 5.74
N VAL A 259 -34.99 -11.98 5.69
CA VAL A 259 -35.73 -11.36 6.81
C VAL A 259 -35.65 -12.23 8.05
N ASN A 260 -35.87 -13.53 7.91
CA ASN A 260 -35.77 -14.49 9.02
C ASN A 260 -34.35 -14.57 9.59
N ALA A 261 -33.31 -14.55 8.76
CA ALA A 261 -31.93 -14.55 9.21
C ALA A 261 -31.59 -13.25 9.99
N MET A 262 -32.05 -12.10 9.49
CA MET A 262 -31.85 -10.81 10.14
C MET A 262 -32.58 -10.72 11.48
N SER A 263 -33.81 -11.23 11.55
CA SER A 263 -34.58 -11.32 12.81
C SER A 263 -33.84 -12.19 13.83
N LYS A 264 -33.35 -13.37 13.44
CA LYS A 264 -32.58 -14.24 14.34
C LYS A 264 -31.32 -13.57 14.88
N LEU A 265 -30.60 -12.80 14.06
CA LEU A 265 -29.40 -12.07 14.50
C LEU A 265 -29.74 -10.92 15.45
N MET A 266 -30.90 -10.27 15.28
CA MET A 266 -31.43 -9.27 16.21
C MET A 266 -31.86 -9.91 17.55
N ASP A 267 -32.63 -11.01 17.49
CA ASP A 267 -33.15 -11.71 18.66
C ASP A 267 -32.03 -12.30 19.52
N THR A 268 -30.94 -12.74 18.89
CA THR A 268 -29.74 -13.24 19.57
C THR A 268 -28.82 -12.12 20.06
N GLY A 269 -29.12 -10.85 19.75
CA GLY A 269 -28.33 -9.68 20.14
C GLY A 269 -26.97 -9.57 19.45
N VAL A 270 -26.72 -10.35 18.39
CA VAL A 270 -25.45 -10.32 17.65
C VAL A 270 -25.32 -9.03 16.84
N ILE A 271 -26.43 -8.53 16.30
CA ILE A 271 -26.50 -7.26 15.58
C ILE A 271 -27.61 -6.39 16.16
N GLN A 272 -27.39 -5.08 16.18
CA GLN A 272 -28.42 -4.10 16.51
C GLN A 272 -28.51 -3.08 15.37
N PRO A 273 -29.40 -3.32 14.39
CA PRO A 273 -29.55 -2.44 13.24
C PRO A 273 -30.04 -1.06 13.66
N GLY A 274 -29.47 -0.01 13.06
CA GLY A 274 -29.84 1.39 13.32
C GLY A 274 -30.57 2.01 12.14
N THR A 275 -31.54 2.88 12.43
CA THR A 275 -32.18 3.79 11.48
C THR A 275 -31.99 5.24 11.95
N ILE A 276 -32.26 6.22 11.08
CA ILE A 276 -32.22 7.64 11.43
C ILE A 276 -33.61 8.01 11.96
N GLY A 277 -33.67 8.50 13.20
CA GLY A 277 -34.91 9.02 13.79
C GLY A 277 -35.34 10.36 13.17
N GLU A 278 -36.56 10.80 13.46
CA GLU A 278 -37.07 12.11 13.02
C GLU A 278 -36.23 13.29 13.56
N ASP A 279 -35.48 13.06 14.65
CA ASP A 279 -34.53 13.99 15.26
C ASP A 279 -33.17 14.03 14.55
N GLY A 280 -32.99 13.26 13.47
CA GLY A 280 -31.75 13.14 12.71
C GLY A 280 -30.67 12.30 13.40
N LYS A 281 -30.98 11.63 14.53
CA LYS A 281 -30.01 10.81 15.27
C LYS A 281 -30.18 9.32 14.99
N PRO A 282 -29.10 8.52 15.12
CA PRO A 282 -29.22 7.06 15.03
C PRO A 282 -30.09 6.51 16.17
N ARG A 283 -31.11 5.73 15.82
CA ARG A 283 -32.00 4.99 16.73
C ARG A 283 -31.93 3.51 16.38
N ALA A 284 -32.01 2.64 17.38
CA ALA A 284 -32.13 1.19 17.15
C ALA A 284 -33.50 0.86 16.53
N VAL A 285 -33.48 -0.07 15.59
CA VAL A 285 -34.69 -0.61 14.96
C VAL A 285 -35.28 -1.70 15.85
N GLU A 286 -36.60 -1.68 16.06
CA GLU A 286 -37.27 -2.68 16.90
C GLU A 286 -37.65 -3.92 16.08
N HIS A 287 -38.06 -3.73 14.82
CA HIS A 287 -38.44 -4.82 13.92
C HIS A 287 -37.80 -4.70 12.53
N VAL A 288 -37.35 -5.83 11.95
CA VAL A 288 -36.72 -5.88 10.61
C VAL A 288 -37.60 -5.23 9.53
N CYS A 289 -38.91 -5.34 9.64
CA CYS A 289 -39.85 -4.72 8.69
C CYS A 289 -39.83 -3.18 8.67
N GLU A 290 -39.24 -2.51 9.67
CA GLU A 290 -39.08 -1.04 9.63
C GLU A 290 -38.16 -0.60 8.49
N PHE A 291 -37.27 -1.47 8.00
CA PHE A 291 -36.42 -1.17 6.84
C PHE A 291 -37.21 -1.05 5.53
N LEU A 292 -38.42 -1.63 5.46
CA LEU A 292 -39.26 -1.63 4.26
C LEU A 292 -40.17 -0.40 4.17
N ARG A 293 -40.40 0.31 5.28
CA ARG A 293 -41.39 1.40 5.35
C ARG A 293 -41.01 2.68 4.58
N ASN A 294 -39.73 2.84 4.24
CA ASN A 294 -39.21 4.04 3.57
C ASN A 294 -38.75 3.79 2.12
N GLN A 295 -39.09 2.63 1.52
CA GLN A 295 -38.87 2.44 0.09
C GLN A 295 -40.02 3.09 -0.70
N PRO A 296 -39.74 3.94 -1.69
CA PRO A 296 -40.78 4.40 -2.60
C PRO A 296 -41.37 3.19 -3.33
N ASP A 297 -42.70 3.14 -3.41
CA ASP A 297 -43.40 2.07 -4.12
C ASP A 297 -42.96 2.07 -5.60
N PRO A 298 -42.57 0.93 -6.18
CA PRO A 298 -42.14 0.87 -7.58
C PRO A 298 -43.26 1.26 -8.57
N LYS A 299 -44.50 1.39 -8.11
CA LYS A 299 -45.63 1.88 -8.91
C LYS A 299 -45.64 3.41 -9.08
N GLU A 300 -45.00 4.18 -8.22
CA GLU A 300 -44.97 5.65 -8.36
C GLU A 300 -43.93 6.14 -9.37
N ALA A 301 -42.96 5.31 -9.76
CA ALA A 301 -41.95 5.65 -10.77
C ALA A 301 -42.41 5.44 -12.23
N SER A 302 -43.61 4.86 -12.44
CA SER A 302 -44.16 4.59 -13.78
C SER A 302 -45.12 5.69 -14.29
N ASP A 303 -45.57 6.60 -13.41
CA ASP A 303 -46.60 7.60 -13.73
C ASP A 303 -46.09 9.05 -13.52
N SER A 304 -44.81 9.29 -13.82
CA SER A 304 -44.25 10.65 -13.92
C SER A 304 -43.45 10.78 -15.23
N ASP A 305 -44.07 11.49 -16.19
CA ASP A 305 -43.63 11.86 -17.55
C ASP A 305 -42.13 11.78 -17.93
#